data_AF-A0A2M7XWQ7-F1
#
_entry.id   AF-A0A2M7XWQ7-F1
#
_cell.length_a   1.000
_cell.length_b   1.000
_cell.length_c   1.000
_cell.angle_alpha   90.00
_cell.angle_beta   90.00
_cell.angle_gamma   90.00
#
_symmetry.space_group_name_H-M   'P 1'
#
loop_
_entity.id
_entity.type
_entity.pdbx_description
1 polymer ?
#
loop_
_entity_poly.entity_id
_entity_poly.type
_entity_poly.pdbx_seq_one_letter_code
_entity_poly.pdbx_strand_id
1 'polypeptide(L)'
;MTWANKKKLTIYVLVIIYAVIQLFFGKNNPLPKVSLIPTNVPTPTTFIGEKQTVNVTRVIDGDTIEIEGNIKVRYIGINTPEIYHDTTGKKT
;
A
#
# COMPACT_ATOMS: atom_id res chain seq x y z
N MET A 1 -40.03 38.40 8.14
CA MET A 1 -38.97 37.43 8.53
C MET A 1 -37.68 38.17 8.80
N THR A 2 -37.24 38.25 10.05
CA THR A 2 -36.04 39.01 10.43
C THR A 2 -34.78 38.40 9.81
N TRP A 3 -33.77 39.22 9.57
CA TRP A 3 -32.51 38.79 8.95
C TRP A 3 -31.82 37.65 9.71
N ALA A 4 -31.95 37.62 11.04
CA ALA A 4 -31.49 36.54 11.89
C ALA A 4 -32.15 35.19 11.56
N ASN A 5 -33.44 35.17 11.23
CA ASN A 5 -34.18 33.96 10.91
C ASN A 5 -33.79 33.40 9.53
N LYS A 6 -33.43 34.29 8.60
CA LYS A 6 -32.92 33.89 7.28
C LYS A 6 -31.56 33.21 7.38
N LYS A 7 -30.63 33.72 8.19
CA LYS A 7 -29.31 33.08 8.41
C LYS A 7 -29.43 31.70 9.07
N LYS A 8 -30.30 31.58 10.07
CA LYS A 8 -30.58 30.28 10.72
C LYS A 8 -31.15 29.28 9.70
N LEU A 9 -32.11 29.71 8.88
CA LEU A 9 -32.67 28.87 7.81
C LEU A 9 -31.59 28.43 6.81
N THR A 10 -30.71 29.33 6.37
CA THR A 10 -29.59 28.99 5.47
C THR A 10 -28.66 27.94 6.08
N ILE A 11 -28.34 28.06 7.37
CA ILE A 11 -27.49 27.09 8.07
C ILE A 11 -28.16 25.72 8.12
N TYR A 12 -29.46 25.66 8.47
CA TYR A 12 -30.20 24.38 8.47
C TYR A 12 -30.22 23.72 7.10
N VAL A 13 -30.42 24.50 6.03
CA VAL A 13 -30.39 24.00 4.65
C VAL A 13 -29.02 23.43 4.28
N LEU A 14 -27.93 24.10 4.65
CA LEU A 14 -26.57 23.60 4.37
C LEU A 14 -26.24 22.30 5.13
N VAL A 15 -26.68 22.17 6.39
CA VAL A 15 -26.52 20.95 7.18
C VAL A 15 -27.28 19.77 6.56
N ILE A 16 -28.51 20.01 6.10
CA ILE A 16 -29.32 18.98 5.41
C ILE A 16 -28.66 18.57 4.09
N ILE A 17 -28.17 19.51 3.29
CA ILE A 17 -27.47 19.22 2.03
C ILE A 17 -26.23 18.36 2.29
N TYR A 18 -25.43 18.71 3.30
CA TYR A 18 -24.24 17.93 3.67
C TYR A 18 -24.59 16.51 4.13
N ALA A 19 -25.65 16.35 4.93
CA ALA A 19 -26.14 15.04 5.37
C ALA A 19 -26.61 14.16 4.18
N VAL A 20 -27.26 14.77 3.18
CA VAL A 20 -27.67 14.08 1.95
C VAL A 20 -26.46 13.66 1.13
N ILE A 21 -25.46 14.52 0.97
CA ILE A 21 -24.19 14.20 0.28
C ILE A 21 -23.51 12.99 0.94
N GLN A 22 -23.38 12.97 2.28
CA GLN A 22 -22.81 11.82 2.99
C GLN A 22 -23.51 10.50 2.66
N LEU A 23 -24.83 10.52 2.45
CA LEU A 23 -25.62 9.34 2.11
C LEU A 23 -25.30 8.79 0.71
N PHE A 24 -24.95 9.66 -0.24
CA PHE A 24 -24.64 9.29 -1.63
C PHE A 24 -23.18 8.85 -1.82
N PHE A 25 -22.23 9.45 -1.11
CA PHE A 25 -20.81 9.15 -1.29
C PHE A 25 -20.29 8.02 -0.37
N GLY A 26 -21.04 7.62 0.67
CA GLY A 26 -20.57 6.66 1.69
C GLY A 26 -20.72 5.16 1.39
N LYS A 27 -21.24 4.75 0.23
CA LYS A 27 -21.63 3.32 -0.03
C LYS A 27 -20.72 2.54 -0.98
N ASN A 28 -19.62 3.11 -1.48
CA ASN A 28 -18.84 2.52 -2.57
C ASN A 28 -17.54 1.81 -2.16
N ASN A 29 -17.38 1.44 -0.90
CA ASN A 29 -16.20 0.71 -0.44
C ASN A 29 -16.55 -0.79 -0.32
N PRO A 30 -16.43 -1.59 -1.39
CA PRO A 30 -16.56 -3.03 -1.25
C PRO A 30 -15.43 -3.51 -0.34
N LEU A 31 -15.80 -3.99 0.85
CA LEU A 31 -14.88 -4.70 1.72
C LEU A 31 -14.31 -5.90 0.95
N PRO A 32 -12.99 -6.14 0.98
CA PRO A 32 -12.44 -7.36 0.42
C PRO A 32 -12.97 -8.56 1.21
N LYS A 33 -13.80 -9.39 0.58
CA LYS A 33 -14.31 -10.65 1.15
C LYS A 33 -13.19 -11.68 1.15
N VAL A 34 -12.42 -11.76 2.25
CA VAL A 34 -11.40 -12.79 2.43
C VAL A 34 -12.11 -14.12 2.72
N SER A 35 -12.05 -15.05 1.77
CA SER A 35 -12.53 -16.43 1.92
C SER A 35 -11.43 -17.29 2.54
N LEU A 36 -11.63 -17.78 3.76
CA LEU A 36 -10.62 -18.51 4.56
C LEU A 36 -10.52 -20.01 4.21
N ILE A 37 -10.76 -20.41 2.97
CA ILE A 37 -10.65 -21.82 2.57
C ILE A 37 -9.16 -22.15 2.39
N PRO A 38 -8.59 -23.12 3.13
CA PRO A 38 -7.21 -23.53 2.93
C PRO A 38 -7.05 -24.14 1.54
N THR A 39 -6.37 -23.40 0.66
CA THR A 39 -6.07 -23.83 -0.70
C THR A 39 -4.62 -24.28 -0.73
N ASN A 40 -4.38 -25.60 -0.84
CA ASN A 40 -3.03 -26.17 -0.96
C ASN A 40 -2.39 -25.94 -2.34
N VAL A 41 -3.05 -25.18 -3.21
CA VAL A 41 -2.54 -24.76 -4.51
C VAL A 41 -2.10 -23.30 -4.36
N PRO A 42 -0.83 -22.96 -4.66
CA PRO A 42 -0.42 -21.57 -4.73
C PRO A 42 -1.21 -20.92 -5.88
N THR A 43 -2.31 -20.24 -5.53
CA THR A 43 -3.00 -19.35 -6.46
C THR A 43 -2.03 -18.22 -6.74
N PRO A 44 -1.77 -17.86 -8.01
CA PRO A 44 -0.95 -16.70 -8.32
C PRO A 44 -1.57 -15.50 -7.62
N THR A 45 -0.95 -15.09 -6.53
CA THR A 45 -1.37 -13.91 -5.79
C THR A 45 -0.93 -12.76 -6.66
N THR A 46 -1.86 -12.20 -7.44
CA THR A 46 -1.67 -10.88 -8.02
C THR A 46 -1.26 -9.98 -6.86
N PHE A 47 -0.01 -9.52 -6.84
CA PHE A 47 0.46 -8.62 -5.81
C PHE A 47 -0.47 -7.40 -5.80
N ILE A 48 -1.39 -7.35 -4.84
CA ILE A 48 -2.24 -6.18 -4.56
C ILE A 48 -1.47 -5.21 -3.65
N GLY A 49 -0.17 -5.08 -3.90
CA GLY A 49 0.66 -4.05 -3.32
C GLY A 49 0.61 -2.84 -4.25
N GLU A 50 0.37 -1.66 -3.70
CA GLU A 50 0.62 -0.44 -4.46
C GLU A 50 2.11 -0.39 -4.83
N LYS A 51 2.39 -0.16 -6.11
CA LYS A 51 3.78 0.02 -6.55
C LYS A 51 4.28 1.33 -5.96
N GLN A 52 5.33 1.25 -5.16
CA GLN A 52 5.99 2.41 -4.60
C GLN A 52 7.26 2.71 -5.39
N THR A 53 7.46 3.97 -5.76
CA THR A 53 8.76 4.46 -6.21
C THR A 53 9.62 4.77 -4.98
N VAL A 54 10.83 4.21 -4.94
CA VAL A 54 11.77 4.38 -3.83
C VAL A 54 13.12 4.87 -4.37
N ASN A 55 13.82 5.67 -3.58
CA ASN A 55 15.18 6.07 -3.88
C ASN A 55 16.16 4.99 -3.43
N VAL A 56 17.02 4.57 -4.35
CA VAL A 56 18.11 3.64 -4.07
C VAL A 56 19.30 4.42 -3.53
N THR A 57 19.79 4.03 -2.36
CA THR A 57 20.95 4.67 -1.72
C THR A 57 22.25 3.93 -2.05
N ARG A 58 22.20 2.62 -2.28
CA ARG A 58 23.38 1.80 -2.62
C ARG A 58 22.97 0.49 -3.29
N VAL A 59 23.83 -0.01 -4.20
CA VAL A 59 23.72 -1.37 -4.74
C VAL A 59 24.59 -2.30 -3.89
N ILE A 60 24.01 -3.40 -3.41
CA ILE A 60 24.74 -4.39 -2.60
C ILE A 60 25.24 -5.52 -3.50
N ASP A 61 24.34 -6.15 -4.26
CA ASP A 61 24.60 -7.23 -5.21
C ASP A 61 23.70 -7.06 -6.45
N GLY A 62 23.78 -7.97 -7.42
CA GLY A 62 22.97 -7.90 -8.65
C GLY A 62 21.46 -8.07 -8.44
N ASP A 63 21.04 -8.64 -7.31
CA ASP A 63 19.65 -8.82 -6.93
C ASP A 63 19.27 -8.11 -5.62
N THR A 64 20.21 -7.41 -4.98
CA THR A 64 20.03 -6.83 -3.66
C THR A 64 20.46 -5.36 -3.65
N ILE A 65 19.54 -4.48 -3.24
CA ILE A 65 19.76 -3.03 -3.14
C ILE A 65 19.45 -2.51 -1.73
N GLU A 66 20.02 -1.37 -1.39
CA GLU A 66 19.68 -0.59 -0.20
C GLU A 66 18.89 0.66 -0.60
N ILE A 67 17.84 0.96 0.15
CA ILE A 67 16.98 2.13 -0.05
C ILE A 67 17.05 3.05 1.17
N GLU A 68 16.35 4.19 1.10
CA GLU A 68 16.21 5.11 2.23
C GLU A 68 15.74 4.40 3.52
N GLY A 69 16.21 4.88 4.67
CA GLY A 69 15.95 4.23 5.95
C GLY A 69 16.80 2.98 6.22
N ASN A 70 17.88 2.77 5.45
CA ASN A 70 18.84 1.69 5.65
C ASN A 70 18.24 0.28 5.45
N ILE A 71 17.21 0.18 4.61
CA ILE A 71 16.44 -1.04 4.33
C ILE A 71 17.09 -1.75 3.13
N LYS A 72 17.28 -3.08 3.26
CA LYS A 72 17.78 -3.93 2.17
C LYS A 72 16.62 -4.67 1.50
N VAL A 73 16.58 -4.63 0.18
CA VAL A 73 15.54 -5.26 -0.64
C VAL A 73 16.19 -6.24 -1.61
N ARG A 74 15.73 -7.50 -1.60
CA ARG A 74 16.13 -8.54 -2.56
C ARG A 74 15.02 -8.78 -3.57
N TYR A 75 15.38 -8.90 -4.84
CA TYR A 75 14.42 -9.16 -5.91
C TYR A 75 13.92 -10.60 -5.89
N ILE A 76 12.61 -10.77 -6.09
CA ILE A 76 11.97 -12.07 -6.13
C ILE A 76 12.21 -12.71 -7.50
N GLY A 77 12.63 -13.98 -7.52
CA GLY A 77 12.83 -14.74 -8.75
C GLY A 77 14.13 -14.42 -9.51
N ILE A 78 14.99 -13.58 -8.93
CA ILE A 78 16.33 -13.29 -9.45
C ILE A 78 17.34 -13.83 -8.45
N ASN A 79 18.35 -14.55 -8.95
CA ASN A 79 19.46 -15.05 -8.14
C ASN A 79 20.76 -14.71 -8.89
N THR A 80 21.59 -13.85 -8.29
CA THR A 80 22.87 -13.45 -8.87
C THR A 80 24.05 -14.02 -8.07
N PRO A 81 25.23 -14.24 -8.70
CA PRO A 81 26.45 -14.55 -7.94
C PRO A 81 26.68 -13.49 -6.87
N GLU A 82 26.84 -13.92 -5.62
CA GLU A 82 27.05 -13.03 -4.49
C GLU A 82 28.46 -12.41 -4.57
N ILE A 83 28.59 -11.09 -4.36
CA ILE A 83 29.89 -10.40 -4.48
C ILE A 83 30.84 -10.83 -3.35
N TYR A 84 30.29 -11.28 -2.22
CA TYR A 84 31.03 -11.88 -1.13
C TYR A 84 30.94 -13.40 -1.21
N HIS A 85 31.55 -13.99 -2.23
CA HIS A 85 31.80 -15.43 -2.20
C HIS A 85 32.90 -15.71 -1.17
N ASP A 86 32.56 -16.47 -0.14
CA ASP A 86 33.47 -16.82 0.95
C ASP A 86 34.75 -17.43 0.36
N THR A 87 35.87 -16.69 0.46
CA THR A 87 37.18 -17.16 0.04
C THR A 87 37.87 -17.96 1.14
N THR A 88 37.18 -18.25 2.27
CA THR A 88 37.62 -19.28 3.20
C THR A 88 37.38 -20.65 2.60
N GLY A 89 38.17 -20.98 1.58
CA GLY A 89 38.45 -22.36 1.26
C GLY A 89 38.92 -23.03 2.54
N LYS A 90 38.08 -23.88 3.13
CA LYS A 90 38.51 -24.92 4.05
C LYS A 90 39.61 -25.70 3.33
N LYS A 91 40.86 -25.34 3.58
CA LYS A 91 42.00 -26.21 3.35
C LYS A 91 41.90 -27.31 4.40
N THR A 92 41.25 -28.40 4.04
CA THR A 92 41.44 -29.72 4.66
C THR A 92 41.93 -30.65 3.58
#